data_AF-B1M4T4-F1
#
_entry.id   AF-B1M4T4-F1
#
_cell.length_a   1.000
_cell.length_b   1.000
_cell.length_c   1.000
_cell.angle_alpha   90.00
_cell.angle_beta   90.00
_cell.angle_gamma   90.00
#
_symmetry.space_group_name_H-M   'P 1'
#
loop_
_entity.id
_entity.type
_entity.pdbx_description
1 polymer ?
#
loop_
_entity_poly.entity_id
_entity_poly.type
_entity_poly.pdbx_seq_one_letter_code
_entity_poly.pdbx_strand_id
1 'polypeptide(L)'
;MRVNHERRLLNKAAEARDYQISIRQKADASWPSDHSRLTALESTGHLQRIDLHDGPDGSVAVWQITAAGLSQLQALTSGAE
;
A
#
# COMPACT_ATOMS: atom_id res chain seq x y z
N MET A 1 -7.01 16.18 -5.56
CA MET A 1 -5.77 15.52 -6.02
C MET A 1 -5.23 14.40 -5.09
N ARG A 2 -6.04 13.78 -4.20
CA ARG A 2 -5.59 12.63 -3.36
C ARG A 2 -5.75 11.27 -4.05
N VAL A 3 -6.76 11.17 -4.92
CA VAL A 3 -7.18 9.94 -5.62
C VAL A 3 -6.05 9.33 -6.47
N ASN A 4 -5.18 10.15 -7.07
CA ASN A 4 -4.08 9.65 -7.90
C ASN A 4 -3.03 8.86 -7.10
N HIS A 5 -2.74 9.26 -5.87
CA HIS A 5 -1.71 8.59 -5.07
C HIS A 5 -2.20 7.24 -4.55
N GLU A 6 -3.45 7.18 -4.13
CA GLU A 6 -4.08 5.96 -3.64
C GLU A 6 -4.23 4.93 -4.76
N ARG A 7 -4.75 5.37 -5.92
CA ARG A 7 -4.77 4.57 -7.15
C ARG A 7 -3.37 4.05 -7.49
N ARG A 8 -2.35 4.90 -7.44
CA ARG A 8 -0.96 4.50 -7.77
C ARG A 8 -0.41 3.44 -6.80
N LEU A 9 -0.72 3.54 -5.51
CA LEU A 9 -0.29 2.56 -4.51
C LEU A 9 -1.01 1.22 -4.69
N LEU A 10 -2.34 1.25 -4.86
CA LEU A 10 -3.13 0.05 -5.13
C LEU A 10 -2.73 -0.60 -6.46
N ASN A 11 -2.50 0.20 -7.51
CA ASN A 11 -2.03 -0.31 -8.79
C ASN A 11 -0.65 -0.96 -8.66
N LYS A 12 0.29 -0.30 -7.96
CA LYS A 12 1.62 -0.85 -7.72
C LYS A 12 1.57 -2.16 -6.93
N ALA A 13 0.67 -2.27 -5.94
CA ALA A 13 0.44 -3.51 -5.22
C ALA A 13 -0.16 -4.57 -6.15
N ALA A 14 -1.13 -4.22 -6.99
CA ALA A 14 -1.78 -5.13 -7.92
C ALA A 14 -0.88 -5.61 -9.08
N GLU A 15 0.07 -4.77 -9.53
CA GLU A 15 1.09 -5.10 -10.52
C GLU A 15 2.22 -5.93 -9.93
N ALA A 16 2.39 -5.92 -8.60
CA ALA A 16 3.36 -6.77 -7.94
C ALA A 16 2.92 -8.23 -8.03
N ARG A 17 3.91 -9.12 -8.20
CA ARG A 17 3.74 -10.54 -8.50
C ARG A 17 2.89 -11.32 -7.48
N ASP A 18 2.75 -10.79 -6.28
CA ASP A 18 1.99 -11.40 -5.18
C ASP A 18 0.92 -10.48 -4.59
N TYR A 19 0.50 -9.43 -5.32
CA TYR A 19 -0.47 -8.46 -4.83
C TYR A 19 0.00 -7.74 -3.55
N GLN A 20 1.31 -7.58 -3.40
CA GLN A 20 1.95 -7.12 -2.17
C GLN A 20 2.79 -5.87 -2.39
N ILE A 21 2.77 -4.98 -1.40
CA ILE A 21 3.60 -3.80 -1.31
C ILE A 21 4.42 -3.84 -0.03
N SER A 22 5.73 -3.83 -0.19
CA SER A 22 6.68 -3.75 0.91
C SER A 22 7.24 -2.32 1.01
N ILE A 23 7.09 -1.69 2.17
CA ILE A 23 7.78 -0.44 2.47
C ILE A 23 8.86 -0.72 3.50
N ARG A 24 10.07 -0.29 3.17
CA ARG A 24 11.20 -0.28 4.09
C ARG A 24 11.30 1.09 4.76
N GLN A 25 11.50 1.09 6.06
CA GLN A 25 11.84 2.27 6.86
C GLN A 25 13.17 2.86 6.37
N LYS A 26 13.29 4.18 6.36
CA LYS A 26 14.55 4.83 5.97
C LYS A 26 15.63 4.58 7.05
N ALA A 27 16.90 4.71 6.66
CA ALA A 27 18.04 4.62 7.57
C ALA A 27 17.97 5.59 8.77
N ASP A 28 17.18 6.67 8.64
CA ASP A 28 16.91 7.65 9.69
C ASP A 28 15.78 7.22 10.65
N ALA A 29 15.41 5.93 10.69
CA ALA A 29 14.25 5.40 11.40
C ALA A 29 12.89 6.04 11.03
N SER A 30 12.85 6.80 9.94
CA SER A 30 11.66 7.50 9.47
C SER A 30 10.93 6.72 8.39
N TRP A 31 9.62 6.58 8.52
CA TRP A 31 8.78 5.98 7.50
C TRP A 31 8.54 6.94 6.33
N PRO A 32 8.55 6.47 5.07
CA PRO A 32 8.19 7.32 3.93
C PRO A 32 6.71 7.70 3.99
N SER A 33 6.32 8.78 3.29
CA SER A 33 4.93 9.24 3.21
C SER A 33 3.97 8.18 2.66
N ASP A 34 4.47 7.19 1.93
CA ASP A 34 3.71 6.04 1.49
C ASP A 34 3.23 5.17 2.67
N HIS A 35 4.00 5.05 3.76
CA HIS A 35 3.57 4.29 4.95
C HIS A 35 2.26 4.84 5.51
N SER A 36 2.17 6.14 5.81
CA SER A 36 0.94 6.75 6.34
C SER A 36 -0.25 6.55 5.40
N ARG A 37 -0.03 6.48 4.09
CA ARG A 37 -1.08 6.22 3.09
C ARG A 37 -1.50 4.76 3.09
N LEU A 38 -0.55 3.83 3.22
CA LEU A 38 -0.84 2.40 3.33
C LEU A 38 -1.58 2.09 4.63
N THR A 39 -1.21 2.72 5.75
CA THR A 39 -1.95 2.62 7.01
C THR A 39 -3.38 3.18 6.89
N ALA A 40 -3.58 4.27 6.14
CA ALA A 40 -4.92 4.78 5.88
C ALA A 40 -5.75 3.79 5.04
N LEU A 41 -5.16 3.21 3.99
CA LEU A 41 -5.76 2.18 3.16
C LEU A 41 -6.06 0.87 3.92
N GLU A 42 -5.22 0.54 4.90
CA GLU A 42 -5.45 -0.56 5.82
C GLU A 42 -6.67 -0.28 6.71
N SER A 43 -6.76 0.93 7.25
CA SER A 43 -7.89 1.38 8.08
C SER A 43 -9.21 1.36 7.30
N THR A 44 -9.20 1.61 5.98
CA THR A 44 -10.38 1.49 5.12
C THR A 44 -10.64 0.05 4.64
N GLY A 45 -9.77 -0.91 4.95
CA GLY A 45 -9.91 -2.32 4.54
C GLY A 45 -9.52 -2.62 3.09
N HIS A 46 -8.92 -1.66 2.39
CA HIS A 46 -8.43 -1.84 1.01
C HIS A 46 -7.11 -2.60 0.97
N LEU A 47 -6.31 -2.47 2.02
CA LEU A 47 -5.07 -3.21 2.20
C LEU A 47 -5.12 -3.97 3.53
N GLN A 48 -4.34 -5.03 3.64
CA GLN A 48 -4.12 -5.73 4.89
C GLN A 48 -2.63 -5.87 5.12
N ARG A 49 -2.14 -5.42 6.28
CA ARG A 49 -0.76 -5.68 6.68
C ARG A 49 -0.63 -7.17 7.00
N ILE A 50 0.14 -7.88 6.20
CA ILE A 50 0.34 -9.32 6.35
C ILE A 50 1.65 -9.64 7.06
N ASP A 51 2.63 -8.74 6.99
CA ASP A 51 3.93 -8.94 7.62
C ASP A 51 4.55 -7.62 8.08
N LEU A 52 5.35 -7.68 9.13
CA LEU A 52 6.17 -6.59 9.63
C LEU A 52 7.47 -7.19 10.14
N HIS A 53 8.50 -7.10 9.30
CA HIS A 53 9.84 -7.54 9.64
C HIS A 53 10.59 -6.41 10.32
N ASP A 54 10.81 -6.52 11.63
CA ASP A 54 11.71 -5.62 12.34
C ASP A 54 13.12 -6.22 12.32
N GLY A 55 14.08 -5.48 11.78
CA GLY A 55 15.44 -5.96 11.59
C GLY A 55 16.49 -4.89 11.90
N PRO A 56 17.75 -5.29 12.12
CA PRO A 56 18.83 -4.37 12.49
C PRO A 56 19.16 -3.34 11.38
N ASP A 57 18.76 -3.63 10.14
CA ASP A 57 18.91 -2.73 8.97
C ASP A 57 17.68 -1.81 8.76
N GLY A 58 16.71 -1.84 9.68
CA GLY A 58 15.46 -1.09 9.64
C GLY A 58 14.23 -1.99 9.42
N SER A 59 13.07 -1.49 9.86
CA SER A 59 11.82 -2.25 9.76
C SER A 59 11.28 -2.26 8.32
N VAL A 60 10.75 -3.40 7.87
CA VAL A 60 10.07 -3.58 6.57
C VAL A 60 8.65 -4.04 6.84
N ALA A 61 7.68 -3.24 6.41
CA ALA A 61 6.27 -3.56 6.53
C ALA A 61 5.74 -4.03 5.17
N VAL A 62 4.96 -5.10 5.17
CA VAL A 62 4.36 -5.70 3.97
C VAL A 62 2.84 -5.66 4.07
N TRP A 63 2.22 -5.05 3.07
CA TRP A 63 0.78 -5.04 2.90
C TRP A 63 0.39 -5.83 1.66
N GLN A 64 -0.72 -6.53 1.75
CA GLN A 64 -1.36 -7.20 0.63
C GLN A 64 -2.64 -6.46 0.25
N ILE A 65 -2.89 -6.30 -1.05
CA ILE A 65 -4.15 -5.75 -1.52
C ILE A 65 -5.28 -6.75 -1.30
N THR A 66 -6.38 -6.28 -0.71
CA THR A 66 -7.57 -7.09 -0.47
C THR A 66 -8.48 -7.06 -1.69
N ALA A 67 -9.49 -7.93 -1.72
CA ALA A 67 -10.54 -7.87 -2.74
C ALA A 67 -11.22 -6.49 -2.79
N ALA A 68 -11.44 -5.86 -1.63
CA ALA A 68 -12.00 -4.51 -1.56
C ALA A 68 -11.07 -3.46 -2.16
N GLY A 69 -9.76 -3.55 -1.92
CA GLY A 69 -8.77 -2.66 -2.55
C GLY A 69 -8.70 -2.83 -4.06
N LEU A 70 -8.83 -4.06 -4.56
CA LEU A 70 -8.92 -4.34 -6.00
C LEU A 70 -10.19 -3.76 -6.62
N SER A 71 -11.35 -3.92 -5.98
CA SER A 71 -12.60 -3.29 -6.44
C SER A 71 -12.52 -1.77 -6.40
N GLN A 72 -11.88 -1.19 -5.38
CA GLN A 72 -11.63 0.25 -5.32
C GLN A 72 -10.70 0.70 -6.44
N LEU A 73 -9.61 -0.04 -6.72
CA LEU A 73 -8.72 0.25 -7.84
C LEU A 73 -9.48 0.23 -9.18
N GLN A 74 -10.36 -0.76 -9.38
CA GLN A 74 -11.22 -0.84 -10.55
C GLN A 74 -12.19 0.35 -10.62
N ALA A 75 -12.84 0.73 -9.52
CA ALA A 75 -13.70 1.91 -9.49
C ALA A 75 -12.93 3.20 -9.82
N LEU A 76 -11.67 3.31 -9.36
CA LEU A 76 -10.80 4.46 -9.64
C LEU A 76 -10.22 4.47 -11.05
N THR A 77 -10.11 3.32 -11.71
CA THR A 77 -9.64 3.23 -13.10
C THR A 77 -10.79 3.37 -14.10
N SER A 78 -11.99 2.89 -13.74
CA SER A 78 -13.19 2.96 -14.57
C SER A 78 -13.93 4.30 -14.43
N GLY A 79 -13.81 5.02 -13.30
CA GLY A 79 -14.39 6.35 -13.12
C GLY A 79 -13.68 7.50 -13.85
N ALA A 80 -12.89 7.20 -14.88
CA ALA A 80 -12.18 8.18 -15.72
C ALA A 80 -12.84 8.35 -17.11
N GLU A 81 -14.13 8.00 -17.22
CA GLU A 81 -14.97 8.19 -18.41
C GLU A 81 -15.81 9.47 -18.33
#